data_AF-A0A1V4ABP8-F1
#
_entry.id   AF-A0A1V4ABP8-F1
#
_cell.length_a   1.000
_cell.length_b   1.000
_cell.length_c   1.000
_cell.angle_alpha   90.00
_cell.angle_beta   90.00
_cell.angle_gamma   90.00
#
_symmetry.space_group_name_H-M   'P 1'
#
loop_
_entity.id
_entity.type
_entity.pdbx_description
1 polymer ?
#
loop_
_entity_poly.entity_id
_entity_poly.type
_entity_poly.pdbx_seq_one_letter_code
_entity_poly.pdbx_strand_id
1 'polypeptide(L)' 'MPEAADDGATSLVALGLDSPDPALASARAKALLSPVLPRHRAPDEAPLDAVAPPDGTELFFCDFTNPL' A
#
# COMPACT_ATOMS: atom_id res chain seq x y z
N MET A 1 21.65 4.70 18.09
CA MET A 1 21.61 6.06 17.51
C MET A 1 20.65 5.98 16.34
N PRO A 2 19.40 6.46 16.46
CA PRO A 2 18.58 6.61 15.26
C PRO A 2 19.24 7.72 14.42
N GLU A 3 19.41 7.50 13.12
CA GLU A 3 19.72 8.61 12.23
C GLU A 3 18.56 9.61 12.37
N ALA A 4 18.89 10.85 12.71
CA ALA A 4 17.92 11.92 12.68
C ALA A 4 17.41 11.98 11.23
N ALA A 5 16.13 11.68 11.03
CA ALA A 5 15.47 12.00 9.78
C ALA A 5 15.76 13.47 9.51
N ASP A 6 16.36 13.76 8.37
CA ASP A 6 16.50 15.13 7.90
C ASP A 6 15.08 15.66 7.74
N ASP A 7 14.64 16.54 8.64
CA ASP A 7 13.28 17.08 8.72
C ASP A 7 12.85 17.84 7.42
N GLY A 8 13.75 17.94 6.43
CA GLY A 8 13.52 18.49 5.09
C GLY A 8 13.82 17.54 3.92
N ALA A 9 14.19 16.27 4.14
CA ALA A 9 14.47 15.33 3.05
C ALA A 9 13.18 14.77 2.44
N THR A 10 13.06 14.85 1.11
CA THR A 10 11.99 14.18 0.36
C THR A 10 12.06 12.67 0.60
N SER A 11 10.96 12.09 1.07
CA SER A 11 10.84 10.65 1.32
C SER A 11 9.74 10.02 0.48
N LEU A 12 9.92 8.74 0.16
CA LEU A 12 8.92 7.91 -0.51
C LEU A 12 7.88 7.48 0.51
N VAL A 13 6.62 7.81 0.25
CA VAL A 13 5.50 7.48 1.15
C VAL A 13 4.66 6.29 0.67
N ALA A 14 4.75 5.93 -0.61
CA ALA A 14 3.86 4.95 -1.22
C ALA A 14 4.45 4.27 -2.46
N LEU A 15 4.11 2.99 -2.68
CA LEU A 15 4.46 2.20 -3.86
C LEU A 15 3.26 1.39 -4.36
N GLY A 16 3.04 1.40 -5.68
CA GLY A 16 2.07 0.54 -6.34
C GLY A 16 2.74 -0.72 -6.91
N LEU A 17 2.17 -1.89 -6.60
CA LEU A 17 2.64 -3.18 -7.07
C LEU A 17 1.58 -3.79 -7.99
N ASP A 18 2.01 -4.11 -9.22
CA ASP A 18 1.16 -4.86 -10.14
C ASP A 18 0.92 -6.26 -9.61
N SER A 19 -0.34 -6.67 -9.58
CA SER A 19 -0.77 -7.96 -9.10
C SER A 19 -1.96 -8.45 -9.92
N PRO A 20 -1.92 -9.70 -10.39
CA PRO A 20 -3.04 -10.26 -11.15
C PRO A 20 -4.32 -10.44 -10.31
N ASP A 21 -4.19 -10.45 -8.98
CA ASP A 21 -5.33 -10.41 -8.05
C ASP A 21 -4.97 -9.55 -6.83
N PRO A 22 -5.25 -8.23 -6.89
CA PRO A 22 -4.93 -7.30 -5.81
C PRO A 22 -5.59 -7.64 -4.47
N ALA A 23 -6.82 -8.19 -4.51
CA ALA A 23 -7.57 -8.54 -3.31
C ALA A 23 -6.93 -9.75 -2.61
N LEU A 24 -6.52 -10.77 -3.37
CA LEU A 24 -5.81 -11.92 -2.81
C LEU A 24 -4.44 -11.53 -2.24
N ALA A 25 -3.73 -10.61 -2.90
CA ALA A 25 -2.44 -10.10 -2.43
C ALA A 25 -2.58 -9.38 -1.07
N SER A 26 -3.59 -8.49 -0.95
CA SER A 26 -3.96 -7.82 0.29
C SER A 26 -4.30 -8.81 1.42
N ALA A 27 -5.14 -9.81 1.13
CA ALA A 27 -5.51 -10.84 2.10
C ALA A 27 -4.31 -11.67 2.59
N ARG A 28 -3.39 -12.01 1.67
CA ARG A 28 -2.16 -12.73 2.02
C ARG A 28 -1.23 -11.87 2.89
N ALA A 29 -1.05 -10.59 2.57
CA ALA A 29 -0.24 -9.69 3.37
C ALA A 29 -0.79 -9.55 4.80
N LYS A 30 -2.12 -9.47 4.94
CA LYS A 30 -2.81 -9.52 6.25
C LYS A 30 -2.53 -10.82 7.01
N ALA A 31 -2.57 -11.96 6.32
CA ALA A 31 -2.23 -13.25 6.93
C ALA A 31 -0.75 -13.34 7.37
N LEU A 32 0.14 -12.56 6.75
CA LEU A 32 1.55 -12.40 7.11
C LEU A 32 1.78 -11.27 8.13
N LEU A 33 0.75 -10.84 8.85
CA LEU A 33 0.80 -9.83 9.91
C LEU A 33 1.12 -8.40 9.42
N SER A 34 1.01 -8.13 8.12
CA SER A 34 1.05 -6.76 7.60
C SER A 34 -0.38 -6.20 7.60
N PRO A 35 -0.66 -5.14 8.39
CA PRO A 35 -2.02 -4.64 8.53
C PRO A 35 -2.49 -3.95 7.26
N VAL A 36 -3.73 -4.23 6.87
CA VAL A 36 -4.44 -3.47 5.82
C VAL A 36 -4.87 -2.14 6.41
N LEU A 37 -4.51 -1.04 5.74
CA LEU A 37 -4.79 0.31 6.20
C LEU A 37 -6.25 0.69 5.92
N PRO A 38 -6.94 1.33 6.88
CA PRO A 38 -8.29 1.84 6.65
C PRO A 38 -8.24 2.96 5.62
N ARG A 39 -9.01 2.84 4.53
CA ARG A 39 -9.16 3.88 3.52
C ARG A 39 -10.62 4.19 3.29
N HIS A 40 -10.91 5.48 3.13
CA HIS A 40 -12.16 5.93 2.56
C HIS A 40 -12.15 5.64 1.05
N ARG A 41 -13.23 5.06 0.54
CA ARG A 41 -13.43 4.83 -0.89
C ARG A 41 -14.74 5.46 -1.33
N ALA A 42 -14.73 6.21 -2.42
CA ALA A 42 -15.95 6.63 -3.09
C ALA A 42 -16.58 5.44 -3.85
N PRO A 43 -17.90 5.47 -4.14
CA PRO A 43 -18.58 4.35 -4.80
C PRO A 43 -18.05 3.97 -6.18
N ASP A 44 -17.43 4.92 -6.88
CA ASP A 44 -16.85 4.81 -8.22
C ASP A 44 -15.32 4.63 -8.20
N GLU A 45 -14.70 4.65 -7.03
CA GLU A 45 -13.26 4.42 -6.91
C GLU A 45 -12.93 2.93 -6.98
N ALA A 46 -11.83 2.64 -7.67
CA ALA A 46 -11.30 1.29 -7.76
C ALA A 46 -10.97 0.69 -6.37
N PRO A 47 -11.15 -0.62 -6.18
CA PRO A 47 -10.72 -1.28 -4.96
C PRO A 47 -9.19 -1.27 -4.86
N LEU A 48 -8.66 -0.28 -4.15
CA LEU A 48 -7.23 -0.10 -3.92
C LEU A 48 -6.90 -0.32 -2.44
N ASP A 49 -6.56 -1.55 -2.08
CA ASP A 49 -6.16 -1.90 -0.72
C ASP A 49 -4.68 -1.61 -0.51
N ALA A 50 -4.35 -1.05 0.65
CA ALA A 50 -2.99 -0.73 1.05
C ALA A 50 -2.60 -1.54 2.30
N VAL A 51 -1.35 -1.99 2.36
CA VAL A 51 -0.77 -2.61 3.55
C VAL A 51 0.41 -1.80 4.04
N ALA A 52 0.56 -1.69 5.36
CA ALA A 52 1.69 -1.00 5.96
C ALA A 52 2.87 -1.96 6.16
N PRO A 53 4.03 -1.69 5.55
CA PRO A 53 5.30 -2.28 5.95
C PRO A 53 5.81 -1.64 7.26
N PRO A 54 6.89 -2.19 7.83
CA PRO A 54 7.43 -1.72 9.11
C PRO A 54 7.97 -0.28 9.11
N ASP A 55 8.31 0.26 7.95
CA ASP A 55 8.92 1.59 7.78
C ASP A 55 7.90 2.74 7.66
N GLY A 56 6.60 2.42 7.68
CA GLY A 56 5.53 3.41 7.57
C GLY A 56 5.24 3.87 6.13
N THR A 57 5.88 3.27 5.13
CA THR A 57 5.46 3.44 3.72
C THR A 57 4.12 2.74 3.47
N GLU A 58 3.45 3.03 2.37
CA GLU A 58 2.22 2.34 1.98
C GLU A 58 2.46 1.48 0.73
N LEU A 59 2.11 0.19 0.80
CA LEU A 59 2.12 -0.69 -0.37
C LEU A 59 0.71 -0.93 -0.88
N PHE A 60 0.48 -0.59 -2.14
CA PHE A 60 -0.78 -0.80 -2.83
C PHE A 60 -0.67 -1.97 -3.80
N PHE A 61 -1.70 -2.80 -3.88
CA PHE A 61 -1.82 -3.80 -4.94
C PHE A 61 -2.78 -3.28 -6.02
N CYS A 62 -2.34 -3.31 -7.28
CA CYS A 62 -3.06 -2.80 -8.43
C CYS A 62 -3.10 -3.86 -9.53
N ASP A 63 -4.07 -3.80 -10.44
CA ASP A 63 -4.03 -4.53 -11.71
C ASP A 63 -3.83 -3.52 -12.84
N PHE A 64 -2.63 -3.48 -13.43
CA PHE A 64 -2.33 -2.57 -14.54
C PHE A 64 -2.82 -3.08 -15.90
N THR A 65 -3.28 -4.33 -15.99
CA THR A 65 -3.89 -4.88 -17.21
C THR A 65 -5.37 -4.54 -17.35
N ASN A 66 -6.00 -4.05 -16.28
CA ASN A 66 -7.31 -3.43 -16.32
C ASN A 66 -7.20 -1.95 -15.93
N PRO A 67 -6.80 -1.05 -16.85
CA PRO A 67 -6.79 0.38 -16.55
C PRO A 67 -8.22 0.83 -16.25
N LEU A 68 -8.38 1.53 -15.13
CA LEU A 68 -9.65 2.04 -14.60
C LEU A 68 -10.51 2.78 -15.63
#